data_AF-A0A4S1DUP0-F1
#
_entry.id   AF-A0A4S1DUP0-F1
#
_cell.length_a   1.000
_cell.length_b   1.000
_cell.length_c   1.000
_cell.angle_alpha   90.00
_cell.angle_beta   90.00
_cell.angle_gamma   90.00
#
_symmetry.space_group_name_H-M   'P 1'
#
loop_
_entity.id
_entity.type
_entity.pdbx_description
1 polymer ?
#
loop_
_entity_poly.entity_id
_entity_poly.type
_entity_poly.pdbx_seq_one_letter_code
_entity_poly.pdbx_strand_id
1 'polypeptide(L)'
;MKSKKNLQSFSILAGIIMTVFLSSCEKDPVTLALHEPIHPTSSQQVTYNLTKVTSGSIDSAKLYEQVNTINSSGIITSTGSDVLLQTWTSPSGDLSHTKSSGHGSNKLVTYRWEITTPDQSKTFEVTYATRPYPVTNMPAPVYCQGDPDDVFDVVFIPDTDITTMSNFYDNCHGAIEEAFFDEPHTRFWRRQYNFYINKQKGTATDYDDIATDGTHQVPSNNANLAFAEGRVLMHENNLRDYASGGLFSTEMQNRGTIMHESGHALYDLADEYGSGVHWEETNYPNNWPTLANAQAAGNNYGSCKSPSDATEMGTSGWYHLCVSNCQMVTSGLTHTEYDCPCKSRITYTVLDNAIN
;
A
#
# COMPACT_ATOMS: atom_id res chain seq x y z
N MET A 1 15.29 -12.07 1.32
CA MET A 1 15.36 -12.59 -0.07
C MET A 1 14.66 -13.95 -0.09
N LYS A 2 13.32 -13.93 -0.08
CA LYS A 2 12.51 -15.15 -0.22
C LYS A 2 12.90 -15.80 -1.56
N SER A 3 13.26 -17.08 -1.51
CA SER A 3 13.69 -17.83 -2.70
C SER A 3 12.50 -17.94 -3.64
N LYS A 4 12.50 -17.16 -4.74
CA LYS A 4 11.56 -17.36 -5.86
C LYS A 4 11.63 -18.82 -6.29
N LYS A 5 10.65 -19.63 -5.89
CA LYS A 5 10.51 -20.99 -6.42
C LYS A 5 10.09 -20.83 -7.87
N ASN A 6 11.00 -21.16 -8.78
CA ASN A 6 10.71 -21.21 -10.21
C ASN A 6 9.54 -22.18 -10.46
N LEU A 7 8.34 -21.65 -10.68
CA LEU A 7 7.28 -22.41 -11.35
C LEU A 7 7.74 -22.64 -12.79
N GLN A 8 8.27 -23.83 -13.05
CA GLN A 8 8.56 -24.30 -14.40
C GLN A 8 7.24 -24.42 -15.19
N SER A 9 7.14 -23.57 -16.22
CA SER A 9 6.50 -23.78 -17.52
C SER A 9 5.36 -24.83 -17.58
N PHE A 10 4.12 -24.38 -17.36
CA PHE A 10 2.94 -25.01 -17.96
C PHE A 10 2.46 -24.14 -19.12
N SER A 11 2.84 -24.53 -20.35
CA SER A 11 2.29 -23.95 -21.57
C SER A 11 0.92 -24.53 -21.88
N ILE A 12 -0.05 -23.62 -22.03
CA ILE A 12 -1.25 -23.70 -22.87
C ILE A 12 -2.32 -24.72 -22.41
N LEU A 13 -3.19 -24.26 -21.52
CA LEU A 13 -4.63 -24.32 -21.79
C LEU A 13 -5.25 -22.98 -21.36
N ALA A 14 -5.28 -22.05 -22.32
CA ALA A 14 -6.09 -20.84 -22.23
C ALA A 14 -7.56 -21.27 -22.27
N GLY A 15 -8.19 -21.31 -21.11
CA GLY A 15 -9.58 -21.69 -20.97
C GLY A 15 -9.86 -22.24 -19.58
N ILE A 16 -10.53 -21.43 -18.76
CA ILE A 16 -11.11 -21.79 -17.46
C ILE A 16 -10.09 -21.81 -16.30
N ILE A 17 -9.56 -20.64 -15.94
CA ILE A 17 -9.37 -20.25 -14.52
C ILE A 17 -9.83 -18.78 -14.38
N MET A 18 -11.10 -18.53 -14.75
CA MET A 18 -11.85 -17.34 -14.33
C MET A 18 -12.96 -17.81 -13.38
N THR A 19 -12.57 -18.66 -12.44
CA THR A 19 -13.47 -19.29 -11.46
C THR A 19 -12.79 -19.42 -10.10
N VAL A 20 -11.87 -18.50 -9.80
CA VAL A 20 -11.62 -18.08 -8.41
C VAL A 20 -12.46 -16.83 -8.16
N PHE A 21 -13.79 -16.99 -8.32
CA PHE A 21 -14.81 -16.10 -7.79
C PHE A 21 -15.29 -16.67 -6.45
N LEU A 22 -14.37 -16.91 -5.52
CA LEU A 22 -14.72 -17.31 -4.17
C LEU A 22 -14.22 -16.24 -3.21
N SER A 23 -15.19 -15.49 -2.67
CA SER A 23 -15.13 -14.60 -1.50
C SER A 23 -14.08 -13.49 -1.58
N SER A 24 -14.39 -12.23 -1.89
CA SER A 24 -15.42 -11.42 -1.23
C SER A 24 -15.51 -10.08 -1.99
N CYS A 25 -16.52 -9.91 -2.86
CA CYS A 25 -17.05 -8.56 -3.03
C CYS A 25 -17.61 -8.20 -1.67
N GLU A 26 -16.81 -7.48 -0.87
CA GLU A 26 -17.25 -7.03 0.44
C GLU A 26 -18.56 -6.27 0.22
N LYS A 27 -19.67 -6.85 0.66
CA LYS A 27 -20.97 -6.20 0.47
C LYS A 27 -21.01 -4.89 1.22
N ASP A 28 -21.77 -3.97 0.64
CA ASP A 28 -21.99 -2.65 1.15
C ASP A 28 -22.53 -2.62 2.61
N PRO A 29 -22.18 -1.57 3.40
CA PRO A 29 -21.15 -0.58 3.08
C PRO A 29 -19.76 -1.20 3.24
N VAL A 30 -18.88 -0.95 2.27
CA VAL A 30 -17.44 -1.18 2.39
C VAL A 30 -16.91 -0.20 3.44
N THR A 31 -16.16 -0.69 4.43
CA THR A 31 -15.66 0.14 5.53
C THR A 31 -14.13 0.13 5.61
N LEU A 32 -13.54 1.26 5.98
CA LEU A 32 -12.12 1.45 6.23
C LEU A 32 -11.90 1.79 7.71
N ALA A 33 -11.07 1.00 8.39
CA ALA A 33 -10.67 1.28 9.76
C ALA A 33 -9.26 1.87 9.77
N LEU A 34 -9.05 2.99 10.44
CA LEU A 34 -7.74 3.67 10.55
C LEU A 34 -7.66 4.36 11.92
N HIS A 35 -6.45 4.63 12.40
CA HIS A 35 -6.23 5.39 13.63
C HIS A 35 -5.31 6.58 13.41
N GLU A 36 -5.55 7.62 14.20
CA GLU A 36 -4.75 8.84 14.18
C GLU A 36 -4.32 9.22 15.60
N PRO A 37 -3.04 9.62 15.81
CA PRO A 37 -1.96 9.64 14.82
C PRO A 37 -1.49 8.23 14.45
N ILE A 38 -0.97 8.03 13.23
CA ILE A 38 -0.59 6.70 12.71
C ILE A 38 0.49 6.00 13.55
N HIS A 39 1.37 6.80 14.17
CA HIS A 39 2.43 6.34 15.08
C HIS A 39 2.42 7.18 16.38
N PRO A 40 1.53 6.88 17.33
CA PRO A 40 1.33 7.72 18.52
C PRO A 40 2.50 7.66 19.50
N THR A 41 2.78 8.76 20.20
CA THR A 41 3.65 8.72 21.39
C THR A 41 2.96 8.06 22.57
N SER A 42 3.74 7.75 23.61
CA SER A 42 3.26 7.19 24.87
C SER A 42 2.12 7.96 25.55
N SER A 43 2.01 9.27 25.30
CA SER A 43 1.03 10.16 25.94
C SER A 43 0.01 10.73 24.98
N GLN A 44 0.17 10.56 23.66
CA GLN A 44 -0.78 11.06 22.67
C GLN A 44 -2.10 10.29 22.75
N GLN A 45 -3.20 11.02 22.70
CA GLN A 45 -4.51 10.42 22.48
C GLN A 45 -4.55 9.78 21.09
N VAL A 46 -5.32 8.70 20.97
CA VAL A 46 -5.53 8.00 19.71
C VAL A 46 -7.01 8.02 19.38
N THR A 47 -7.33 8.42 18.16
CA THR A 47 -8.68 8.35 17.60
C THR A 47 -8.75 7.17 16.66
N TYR A 48 -9.68 6.25 16.93
CA TYR A 48 -10.02 5.16 16.03
C TYR A 48 -11.18 5.59 15.14
N ASN A 49 -11.01 5.49 13.84
CA ASN A 49 -12.00 5.84 12.84
C ASN A 49 -12.46 4.60 12.07
N LEU A 50 -13.75 4.57 11.74
CA LEU A 50 -14.35 3.64 10.80
C LEU A 50 -15.15 4.44 9.77
N THR A 51 -14.58 4.59 8.58
CA THR A 51 -15.15 5.37 7.47
C THR A 51 -15.92 4.46 6.53
N LYS A 52 -17.10 4.88 6.07
CA LYS A 52 -17.85 4.20 5.01
C LYS A 52 -17.36 4.66 3.66
N VAL A 53 -16.80 3.74 2.89
CA VAL A 53 -16.27 3.98 1.55
C VAL A 53 -17.36 3.89 0.49
N THR A 54 -18.40 3.09 0.74
CA THR A 54 -19.57 2.97 -0.15
C THR A 54 -20.88 3.21 0.62
N SER A 55 -21.96 3.43 -0.12
CA SER A 55 -23.30 3.54 0.44
C SER A 55 -23.71 2.26 1.14
N GLY A 56 -24.58 2.36 2.15
CA GLY A 56 -25.11 1.21 2.89
C GLY A 56 -25.34 1.52 4.36
N SER A 57 -26.07 0.63 5.03
CA SER A 57 -26.42 0.75 6.45
C SER A 57 -25.56 -0.17 7.31
N ILE A 58 -25.24 0.31 8.51
CA ILE A 58 -24.65 -0.47 9.60
C ILE A 58 -25.74 -0.63 10.65
N ASP A 59 -26.09 -1.87 10.98
CA ASP A 59 -27.09 -2.19 12.00
C ASP A 59 -26.50 -2.05 13.40
N SER A 60 -25.25 -2.46 13.58
CA SER A 60 -24.50 -2.24 14.81
C SER A 60 -22.99 -2.29 14.59
N ALA A 61 -22.24 -1.64 15.47
CA ALA A 61 -20.79 -1.75 15.52
C ALA A 61 -20.29 -1.80 16.96
N LYS A 62 -19.16 -2.45 17.18
CA LYS A 62 -18.42 -2.46 18.44
C LYS A 62 -16.94 -2.26 18.17
N LEU A 63 -16.28 -1.55 19.07
CA LEU A 63 -14.84 -1.32 19.04
C LEU A 63 -14.21 -1.94 20.28
N TYR A 64 -13.25 -2.82 20.07
CA TYR A 64 -12.46 -3.48 21.09
C TYR A 64 -10.99 -3.06 20.99
N GLU A 65 -10.26 -3.18 22.10
CA GLU A 65 -8.83 -2.91 22.16
C GLU A 65 -8.11 -3.89 23.10
N GLN A 66 -6.95 -4.38 22.66
CA GLN A 66 -5.98 -5.09 23.46
C GLN A 66 -4.64 -4.35 23.46
N VAL A 67 -4.02 -4.21 24.64
CA VAL A 67 -2.74 -3.49 24.80
C VAL A 67 -1.68 -4.42 25.38
N ASN A 68 -0.68 -4.75 24.57
CA ASN A 68 0.42 -5.64 24.92
C ASN A 68 1.69 -4.84 25.22
N THR A 69 2.48 -5.28 26.20
CA THR A 69 3.81 -4.70 26.49
C THR A 69 4.87 -5.53 25.80
N ILE A 70 5.78 -4.88 25.08
CA ILE A 70 6.87 -5.52 24.35
C ILE A 70 8.24 -5.09 24.89
N ASN A 71 9.23 -5.99 24.80
CA ASN A 71 10.61 -5.69 25.13
C ASN A 71 11.45 -5.34 23.90
N SER A 72 12.75 -5.08 24.09
CA SER A 72 13.69 -4.73 23.02
C SER A 72 13.96 -5.83 22.00
N SER A 73 13.55 -7.08 22.29
CA SER A 73 13.61 -8.20 21.35
C SER A 73 12.31 -8.37 20.55
N GLY A 74 11.30 -7.51 20.77
CA GLY A 74 9.99 -7.61 20.13
C GLY A 74 9.08 -8.67 20.76
N ILE A 75 9.46 -9.24 21.91
CA ILE A 75 8.70 -10.28 22.60
C ILE A 75 7.64 -9.62 23.49
N ILE A 76 6.40 -10.12 23.43
CA ILE A 76 5.33 -9.74 24.35
C ILE A 76 5.68 -10.24 25.75
N THR A 77 5.86 -9.31 26.68
CA THR A 77 6.20 -9.58 28.09
C THR A 77 4.98 -9.48 29.02
N SER A 78 3.93 -8.82 28.57
CA SER A 78 2.64 -8.74 29.27
C SER A 78 1.53 -8.61 28.23
N THR A 79 0.61 -9.56 28.22
CA THR A 79 -0.56 -9.55 27.35
C THR A 79 -1.71 -8.80 28.03
N GLY A 80 -2.30 -7.84 27.33
CA GLY A 80 -3.50 -7.14 27.80
C GLY A 80 -4.76 -8.01 27.65
N SER A 81 -5.80 -7.71 28.40
CA SER A 81 -7.14 -8.22 28.12
C SER A 81 -7.77 -7.46 26.94
N ASP A 82 -8.64 -8.12 26.19
CA ASP A 82 -9.50 -7.45 25.20
C ASP A 82 -10.56 -6.61 25.94
N VAL A 83 -10.67 -5.32 25.61
CA VAL A 83 -11.53 -4.35 26.29
C VAL A 83 -12.50 -3.75 25.29
N LEU A 84 -13.81 -3.86 25.54
CA LEU A 84 -14.83 -3.14 24.78
C LEU A 84 -14.75 -1.63 25.10
N LEU A 85 -14.43 -0.83 24.09
CA LEU A 85 -14.32 0.63 24.22
C LEU A 85 -15.64 1.34 23.95
N GLN A 86 -16.36 0.91 22.91
CA GLN A 86 -17.55 1.62 22.43
C GLN A 86 -18.51 0.69 21.68
N THR A 87 -19.81 0.98 21.74
CA THR A 87 -20.87 0.29 20.99
C THR A 87 -21.77 1.31 20.30
N TRP A 88 -22.14 1.03 19.06
CA TRP A 88 -23.08 1.81 18.26
C TRP A 88 -24.27 0.94 17.86
N THR A 89 -25.47 1.50 17.93
CA THR A 89 -26.71 0.86 17.47
C THR A 89 -27.31 1.68 16.34
N SER A 90 -27.47 1.07 15.18
CA SER A 90 -27.96 1.68 13.94
C SER A 90 -27.33 3.05 13.63
N PRO A 91 -25.98 3.17 13.69
CA PRO A 91 -25.35 4.47 13.50
C PRO A 91 -25.56 5.01 12.08
N SER A 92 -25.67 6.33 11.97
CA SER A 92 -25.56 7.05 10.71
C SER A 92 -24.12 7.52 10.51
N GLY A 93 -23.66 7.51 9.25
CA GLY A 93 -22.34 8.04 8.88
C GLY A 93 -21.15 7.20 9.35
N ASP A 94 -19.99 7.87 9.43
CA ASP A 94 -18.72 7.31 9.90
C ASP A 94 -18.69 7.25 11.43
N LEU A 95 -17.90 6.32 11.97
CA LEU A 95 -17.79 6.12 13.41
C LEU A 95 -16.41 6.55 13.88
N SER A 96 -16.33 7.21 15.03
CA SER A 96 -15.05 7.47 15.68
C SER A 96 -15.11 7.32 17.20
N HIS A 97 -13.96 7.00 17.79
CA HIS A 97 -13.76 6.98 19.23
C HIS A 97 -12.35 7.45 19.58
N THR A 98 -12.25 8.52 20.35
CA THR A 98 -10.97 9.05 20.85
C THR A 98 -10.72 8.60 22.29
N LYS A 99 -9.59 7.93 22.52
CA LYS A 99 -9.16 7.62 23.89
C LYS A 99 -8.73 8.87 24.63
N SER A 100 -9.15 8.98 25.88
CA SER A 100 -8.83 10.11 26.75
C SER A 100 -7.34 10.20 27.13
N SER A 101 -6.57 9.12 26.96
CA SER A 101 -5.15 9.03 27.27
C SER A 101 -4.40 8.11 26.30
N GLY A 102 -3.10 8.30 26.18
CA GLY A 102 -2.21 7.41 25.42
C GLY A 102 -1.92 6.09 26.14
N HIS A 103 -1.37 5.14 25.40
CA HIS A 103 -1.19 3.75 25.88
C HIS A 103 0.12 3.51 26.66
N GLY A 104 0.98 4.52 26.76
CA GLY A 104 2.33 4.38 27.31
C GLY A 104 3.36 3.91 26.28
N SER A 105 4.63 3.85 26.70
CA SER A 105 5.75 3.44 25.86
C SER A 105 5.79 1.92 25.66
N ASN A 106 6.45 1.48 24.57
CA ASN A 106 6.75 0.07 24.32
C ASN A 106 5.50 -0.81 24.26
N LYS A 107 4.45 -0.33 23.59
CA LYS A 107 3.20 -1.09 23.42
C LYS A 107 3.03 -1.55 21.98
N LEU A 108 2.39 -2.71 21.85
CA LEU A 108 1.64 -3.10 20.67
C LEU A 108 0.16 -3.01 21.04
N VAL A 109 -0.59 -2.22 20.31
CA VAL A 109 -2.01 -2.02 20.50
C VAL A 109 -2.73 -2.64 19.32
N THR A 110 -3.67 -3.52 19.60
CA THR A 110 -4.54 -4.13 18.60
C THR A 110 -5.94 -3.61 18.85
N TYR A 111 -6.54 -2.92 17.87
CA TYR A 111 -7.95 -2.55 17.92
C TYR A 111 -8.74 -3.38 16.93
N ARG A 112 -9.98 -3.70 17.31
CA ARG A 112 -10.85 -4.59 16.54
C ARG A 112 -12.25 -4.01 16.42
N TRP A 113 -12.69 -3.78 15.19
CA TRP A 113 -14.06 -3.43 14.87
C TRP A 113 -14.87 -4.69 14.57
N GLU A 114 -15.99 -4.87 15.26
CA GLU A 114 -17.03 -5.84 14.89
C GLU A 114 -18.22 -5.06 14.34
N ILE A 115 -18.57 -5.29 13.08
CA ILE A 115 -19.61 -4.54 12.36
C ILE A 115 -20.67 -5.53 11.90
N THR A 116 -21.93 -5.20 12.07
CA THR A 116 -23.04 -5.95 11.49
C THR A 116 -23.81 -5.03 10.56
N THR A 117 -23.99 -5.47 9.32
CA THR A 117 -24.81 -4.86 8.28
C THR A 117 -26.03 -5.76 8.02
N PRO A 118 -27.04 -5.31 7.28
CA PRO A 118 -28.20 -6.14 6.94
C PRO A 118 -27.84 -7.45 6.24
N ASP A 119 -26.70 -7.46 5.53
CA ASP A 119 -26.27 -8.57 4.70
C ASP A 119 -25.19 -9.47 5.32
N GLN A 120 -24.43 -8.98 6.30
CA GLN A 120 -23.28 -9.69 6.86
C GLN A 120 -22.73 -9.10 8.16
N SER A 121 -21.96 -9.90 8.88
CA SER A 121 -21.05 -9.42 9.93
C SER A 121 -19.62 -9.38 9.40
N LYS A 122 -18.87 -8.34 9.80
CA LYS A 122 -17.48 -8.10 9.42
C LYS A 122 -16.64 -7.85 10.66
N THR A 123 -15.38 -8.27 10.60
CA THR A 123 -14.37 -7.90 11.59
C THR A 123 -13.19 -7.25 10.89
N PHE A 124 -12.64 -6.19 11.49
CA PHE A 124 -11.40 -5.55 11.09
C PHE A 124 -10.51 -5.46 12.32
N GLU A 125 -9.33 -6.04 12.25
CA GLU A 125 -8.34 -6.02 13.33
C GLU A 125 -7.08 -5.35 12.82
N VAL A 126 -6.55 -4.39 13.58
CA VAL A 126 -5.35 -3.64 13.22
C VAL A 126 -4.43 -3.56 14.42
N THR A 127 -3.16 -3.89 14.23
CA THR A 127 -2.10 -3.75 15.23
C THR A 127 -1.15 -2.62 14.87
N TYR A 128 -0.78 -1.80 15.85
CA TYR A 128 0.24 -0.76 15.72
C TYR A 128 1.10 -0.64 16.99
N ALA A 129 2.28 -0.07 16.86
CA ALA A 129 3.21 0.20 17.95
C ALA A 129 3.11 1.65 18.46
N THR A 130 3.34 1.86 19.75
CA THR A 130 3.54 3.21 20.31
C THR A 130 5.00 3.63 20.27
N ARG A 131 5.25 4.95 20.26
CA ARG A 131 6.59 5.53 20.43
C ARG A 131 6.93 5.70 21.92
N PRO A 132 8.18 5.37 22.32
CA PRO A 132 9.20 4.68 21.53
C PRO A 132 8.84 3.21 21.26
N TYR A 133 9.17 2.73 20.05
CA TYR A 133 9.15 1.30 19.71
C TYR A 133 10.51 0.67 20.10
N PRO A 134 10.54 -0.31 21.02
CA PRO A 134 11.76 -0.71 21.71
C PRO A 134 12.70 -1.60 20.88
N VAL A 135 12.23 -2.17 19.77
CA VAL A 135 13.02 -3.12 18.99
C VAL A 135 14.08 -2.39 18.18
N THR A 136 15.34 -2.64 18.50
CA THR A 136 16.47 -1.95 17.86
C THR A 136 16.58 -2.32 16.38
N ASN A 137 16.81 -1.32 15.52
CA ASN A 137 16.99 -1.50 14.07
C ASN A 137 15.85 -2.20 13.32
N MET A 138 14.67 -2.32 13.92
CA MET A 138 13.46 -2.79 13.26
C MET A 138 12.49 -1.63 13.04
N PRO A 139 11.76 -1.62 11.92
CA PRO A 139 10.70 -0.64 11.70
C PRO A 139 9.53 -0.93 12.66
N ALA A 140 8.82 0.12 13.07
CA ALA A 140 7.67 0.01 13.94
C ALA A 140 6.42 -0.35 13.11
N PRO A 141 5.63 -1.37 13.47
CA PRO A 141 4.34 -1.60 12.83
C PRO A 141 3.42 -0.41 13.13
N VAL A 142 2.80 0.18 12.11
CA VAL A 142 1.90 1.32 12.28
C VAL A 142 0.50 1.05 11.74
N TYR A 143 0.34 0.03 10.90
CA TYR A 143 -0.95 -0.49 10.48
C TYR A 143 -0.77 -1.93 9.97
N CYS A 144 -0.99 -2.93 10.81
CA CYS A 144 -0.84 -4.33 10.41
C CYS A 144 -2.18 -5.06 10.58
N GLN A 145 -2.69 -5.68 9.52
CA GLN A 145 -3.94 -6.45 9.51
C GLN A 145 -3.75 -7.92 9.17
N GLY A 146 -2.70 -8.24 8.41
CA GLY A 146 -2.43 -9.59 7.93
C GLY A 146 -1.14 -10.17 8.50
N ASP A 147 -0.98 -11.48 8.34
CA ASP A 147 0.31 -12.14 8.55
C ASP A 147 1.32 -11.54 7.55
N PRO A 148 2.47 -11.00 8.01
CA PRO A 148 3.55 -10.50 7.14
C PRO A 148 4.00 -11.50 6.05
N ASP A 149 3.76 -12.80 6.23
CA ASP A 149 4.07 -13.78 5.19
C ASP A 149 3.04 -13.84 4.04
N ASP A 150 1.80 -13.37 4.25
CA ASP A 150 0.68 -13.52 3.32
C ASP A 150 0.21 -12.19 2.68
N VAL A 151 0.81 -11.05 3.06
CA VAL A 151 0.41 -9.70 2.60
C VAL A 151 1.61 -8.88 2.18
N PHE A 152 1.40 -7.73 1.53
CA PHE A 152 2.49 -6.79 1.28
C PHE A 152 2.88 -6.07 2.55
N ASP A 153 4.15 -6.14 2.90
CA ASP A 153 4.74 -5.30 3.91
C ASP A 153 5.40 -4.07 3.24
N VAL A 154 4.93 -2.88 3.63
CA VAL A 154 5.43 -1.60 3.11
C VAL A 154 6.07 -0.80 4.24
N VAL A 155 7.33 -0.42 4.08
CA VAL A 155 8.10 0.33 5.08
C VAL A 155 8.35 1.76 4.58
N PHE A 156 7.78 2.74 5.27
CA PHE A 156 8.14 4.15 5.08
C PHE A 156 9.45 4.48 5.80
N ILE A 157 10.37 5.11 5.08
CA ILE A 157 11.72 5.46 5.52
C ILE A 157 11.83 6.98 5.43
N PRO A 158 12.11 7.68 6.55
CA PRO A 158 12.35 9.12 6.50
C PRO A 158 13.69 9.42 5.82
N ASP A 159 13.73 10.48 5.04
CA ASP A 159 15.00 11.02 4.55
C ASP A 159 15.77 11.80 5.62
N THR A 160 17.07 11.99 5.39
CA THR A 160 17.94 12.96 6.06
C THR A 160 17.39 14.38 6.07
N ASP A 161 16.74 14.83 5.01
CA ASP A 161 16.20 16.19 4.87
C ASP A 161 14.95 16.46 5.72
N ILE A 162 14.25 15.42 6.17
CA ILE A 162 13.06 15.53 7.03
C ILE A 162 13.39 16.34 8.28
N THR A 163 12.84 17.55 8.34
CA THR A 163 13.07 18.52 9.42
C THR A 163 12.33 18.16 10.70
N THR A 164 11.09 17.65 10.58
CA THR A 164 10.29 17.22 11.73
C THR A 164 9.68 15.85 11.50
N MET A 165 9.92 14.94 12.45
CA MET A 165 9.34 13.60 12.35
C MET A 165 7.81 13.60 12.47
N SER A 166 7.20 14.60 13.11
CA SER A 166 5.74 14.70 13.16
C SER A 166 5.15 14.85 11.76
N ASN A 167 5.69 15.79 10.97
CA ASN A 167 5.29 15.98 9.58
C ASN A 167 5.44 14.69 8.77
N PHE A 168 6.56 13.97 8.94
CA PHE A 168 6.75 12.67 8.29
C PHE A 168 5.68 11.65 8.68
N TYR A 169 5.30 11.52 9.95
CA TYR A 169 4.24 10.60 10.36
C TYR A 169 2.87 10.99 9.79
N ASP A 170 2.57 12.28 9.74
CA ASP A 170 1.31 12.79 9.17
C ASP A 170 1.25 12.50 7.65
N ASN A 171 2.36 12.66 6.93
CA ASN A 171 2.44 12.28 5.52
C ASN A 171 2.42 10.76 5.29
N CYS A 172 2.96 9.94 6.22
CA CYS A 172 2.78 8.49 6.15
C CYS A 172 1.29 8.11 6.28
N HIS A 173 0.55 8.77 7.18
CA HIS A 173 -0.89 8.56 7.30
C HIS A 173 -1.60 8.92 5.99
N GLY A 174 -1.33 10.11 5.44
CA GLY A 174 -1.88 10.56 4.15
C GLY A 174 -1.53 9.61 3.01
N ALA A 175 -0.30 9.10 2.95
CA ALA A 175 0.11 8.10 1.94
C ALA A 175 -0.73 6.82 2.04
N ILE A 176 -0.90 6.26 3.23
CA ILE A 176 -1.71 5.05 3.45
C ILE A 176 -3.16 5.29 3.04
N GLU A 177 -3.76 6.37 3.52
CA GLU A 177 -5.16 6.71 3.24
C GLU A 177 -5.35 7.00 1.75
N GLU A 178 -4.61 7.96 1.21
CA GLU A 178 -4.89 8.52 -0.10
C GLU A 178 -4.36 7.64 -1.24
N ALA A 179 -3.12 7.13 -1.13
CA ALA A 179 -2.48 6.39 -2.22
C ALA A 179 -2.88 4.91 -2.24
N PHE A 180 -3.03 4.27 -1.08
CA PHE A 180 -3.31 2.84 -0.99
C PHE A 180 -4.80 2.54 -0.76
N PHE A 181 -5.49 3.32 0.07
CA PHE A 181 -6.86 3.02 0.49
C PHE A 181 -7.94 3.83 -0.24
N ASP A 182 -7.59 4.96 -0.83
CA ASP A 182 -8.49 5.77 -1.66
C ASP A 182 -8.29 5.56 -3.16
N GLU A 183 -7.19 4.96 -3.64
CA GLU A 183 -7.13 4.58 -5.05
C GLU A 183 -8.16 3.46 -5.32
N PRO A 184 -9.04 3.60 -6.34
CA PRO A 184 -10.18 2.70 -6.52
C PRO A 184 -9.87 1.22 -6.71
N HIS A 185 -8.67 0.86 -7.18
CA HIS A 185 -8.29 -0.53 -7.37
C HIS A 185 -7.53 -1.13 -6.17
N THR A 186 -6.52 -0.44 -5.65
CA THR A 186 -5.76 -0.90 -4.48
C THR A 186 -6.63 -0.94 -3.23
N ARG A 187 -7.67 -0.10 -3.13
CA ARG A 187 -8.64 -0.16 -2.02
C ARG A 187 -9.37 -1.50 -1.90
N PHE A 188 -9.55 -2.23 -3.01
CA PHE A 188 -10.13 -3.59 -2.97
C PHE A 188 -9.20 -4.54 -2.22
N TRP A 189 -7.90 -4.29 -2.30
CA TRP A 189 -6.83 -5.08 -1.70
C TRP A 189 -6.32 -4.50 -0.39
N ARG A 190 -7.00 -3.52 0.23
CA ARG A 190 -6.50 -2.83 1.44
C ARG A 190 -6.15 -3.75 2.61
N ARG A 191 -6.76 -4.94 2.68
CA ARG A 191 -6.46 -5.99 3.68
C ARG A 191 -5.20 -6.81 3.36
N GLN A 192 -4.56 -6.55 2.22
CA GLN A 192 -3.34 -7.18 1.74
C GLN A 192 -2.13 -6.25 1.92
N TYR A 193 -2.24 -5.23 2.79
CA TYR A 193 -1.12 -4.35 3.12
C TYR A 193 -0.95 -4.24 4.63
N ASN A 194 0.30 -4.37 5.05
CA ASN A 194 0.81 -3.95 6.33
C ASN A 194 1.74 -2.76 6.11
N PHE A 195 1.67 -1.77 6.99
CA PHE A 195 2.52 -0.59 6.94
C PHE A 195 3.37 -0.45 8.18
N TYR A 196 4.62 -0.09 7.95
CA TYR A 196 5.65 0.09 8.96
C TYR A 196 6.37 1.42 8.77
N ILE A 197 6.96 1.93 9.85
CA ILE A 197 7.80 3.13 9.82
C ILE A 197 9.20 2.80 10.31
N ASN A 198 10.20 3.01 9.46
CA ASN A 198 11.60 2.86 9.84
C ASN A 198 12.06 4.03 10.71
N LYS A 199 12.86 3.72 11.73
CA LYS A 199 13.43 4.73 12.64
C LYS A 199 14.72 5.33 12.11
N GLN A 200 15.40 4.63 11.22
CA GLN A 200 16.63 5.11 10.61
C GLN A 200 16.32 5.84 9.30
N LYS A 201 17.13 6.84 9.02
CA LYS A 201 16.99 7.68 7.82
C LYS A 201 17.79 7.12 6.64
N GLY A 202 17.26 7.31 5.44
CA GLY A 202 18.01 7.21 4.18
C GLY A 202 18.41 8.61 3.67
N THR A 203 19.00 8.67 2.49
CA THR A 203 19.27 9.93 1.77
C THR A 203 18.87 9.76 0.30
N ALA A 204 17.85 10.51 -0.12
CA ALA A 204 17.40 10.67 -1.47
C ALA A 204 18.32 11.66 -2.19
N THR A 205 18.51 11.43 -3.48
CA THR A 205 19.40 12.20 -4.34
C THR A 205 18.66 12.47 -5.62
N ASP A 206 18.83 13.63 -6.24
CA ASP A 206 18.16 13.92 -7.50
C ASP A 206 18.63 12.95 -8.59
N TYR A 207 17.70 12.17 -9.15
CA TYR A 207 18.03 11.18 -10.18
C TYR A 207 18.59 11.82 -11.44
N ASP A 208 18.17 13.05 -11.78
CA ASP A 208 18.67 13.77 -12.96
C ASP A 208 20.11 14.25 -12.75
N ASP A 209 20.54 14.45 -11.50
CA ASP A 209 21.89 14.90 -11.10
C ASP A 209 22.73 13.81 -10.41
N ILE A 210 22.44 12.52 -10.67
CA ILE A 210 23.12 11.35 -10.07
C ILE A 210 24.65 11.38 -10.19
N ALA A 211 25.20 12.02 -11.22
CA ALA A 211 26.65 12.18 -11.41
C ALA A 211 27.30 13.10 -10.38
N THR A 212 26.53 14.04 -9.82
CA THR A 212 26.96 15.03 -8.83
C THR A 212 26.54 14.59 -7.43
N ASP A 213 25.28 14.19 -7.26
CA ASP A 213 24.67 13.89 -5.96
C ASP A 213 24.96 12.46 -5.48
N GLY A 214 25.39 11.60 -6.40
CA GLY A 214 25.55 10.17 -6.17
C GLY A 214 24.21 9.44 -6.21
N THR A 215 24.24 8.16 -5.84
CA THR A 215 23.03 7.34 -5.77
C THR A 215 22.31 7.55 -4.44
N HIS A 216 21.02 7.26 -4.44
CA HIS A 216 20.21 7.09 -3.23
C HIS A 216 20.95 6.21 -2.20
N GLN A 217 20.96 6.66 -0.95
CA GLN A 217 21.54 5.94 0.18
C GLN A 217 20.42 5.33 1.02
N VAL A 218 20.36 4.00 1.04
CA VAL A 218 19.46 3.26 1.90
C VAL A 218 19.84 3.42 3.39
N PRO A 219 18.90 3.31 4.33
CA PRO A 219 19.21 3.42 5.75
C PRO A 219 20.17 2.32 6.20
N SER A 220 20.94 2.58 7.28
CA SER A 220 21.97 1.64 7.74
C SER A 220 21.44 0.26 8.17
N ASN A 221 20.14 0.16 8.48
CA ASN A 221 19.42 -1.07 8.80
C ASN A 221 18.65 -1.66 7.60
N ASN A 222 18.94 -1.26 6.35
CA ASN A 222 18.23 -1.75 5.17
C ASN A 222 18.22 -3.29 5.07
N ALA A 223 19.26 -3.97 5.55
CA ALA A 223 19.28 -5.44 5.61
C ALA A 223 18.13 -6.01 6.47
N ASN A 224 17.70 -5.30 7.51
CA ASN A 224 16.58 -5.68 8.37
C ASN A 224 15.22 -5.36 7.75
N LEU A 225 15.18 -4.64 6.63
CA LEU A 225 13.96 -4.30 5.89
C LEU A 225 13.71 -5.29 4.74
N ALA A 226 14.56 -6.32 4.57
CA ALA A 226 14.47 -7.26 3.46
C ALA A 226 13.30 -8.25 3.55
N PHE A 227 12.46 -8.14 4.58
CA PHE A 227 11.17 -8.82 4.67
C PHE A 227 10.09 -8.09 3.86
N ALA A 228 10.24 -6.76 3.68
CA ALA A 228 9.25 -5.94 3.03
C ALA A 228 9.36 -6.00 1.51
N GLU A 229 8.21 -6.13 0.84
CA GLU A 229 8.08 -5.98 -0.61
C GLU A 229 8.30 -4.53 -1.02
N GLY A 230 7.84 -3.58 -0.18
CA GLY A 230 7.90 -2.15 -0.44
C GLY A 230 8.76 -1.38 0.56
N ARG A 231 9.69 -0.57 0.08
CA ARG A 231 10.43 0.42 0.86
C ARG A 231 10.25 1.79 0.23
N VAL A 232 9.76 2.75 1.01
CA VAL A 232 9.40 4.09 0.54
C VAL A 232 10.30 5.11 1.21
N LEU A 233 11.31 5.62 0.50
CA LEU A 233 12.17 6.68 0.99
C LEU A 233 11.50 8.04 0.74
N MET A 234 10.82 8.58 1.75
CA MET A 234 10.11 9.83 1.60
C MET A 234 10.98 11.02 2.00
N HIS A 235 11.05 12.01 1.11
CA HIS A 235 11.86 13.21 1.27
C HIS A 235 11.00 14.48 1.25
N GLU A 236 11.57 15.58 1.76
CA GLU A 236 10.91 16.88 1.92
C GLU A 236 11.24 17.83 0.74
N ASN A 237 12.41 17.65 0.13
CA ASN A 237 12.85 18.42 -1.03
C ASN A 237 12.10 18.02 -2.31
N ASN A 238 12.15 18.87 -3.34
CA ASN A 238 11.64 18.53 -4.68
C ASN A 238 12.80 17.96 -5.49
N LEU A 239 12.84 16.63 -5.63
CA LEU A 239 13.91 15.87 -6.28
C LEU A 239 13.29 14.96 -7.34
N ARG A 240 14.01 14.65 -8.43
CA ARG A 240 13.53 13.60 -9.34
C ARG A 240 13.53 12.24 -8.63
N ASP A 241 12.34 11.67 -8.53
CA ASP A 241 12.14 10.36 -7.90
C ASP A 241 12.59 9.17 -8.75
N TYR A 242 12.75 8.03 -8.07
CA TYR A 242 13.24 6.78 -8.62
C TYR A 242 12.59 5.55 -7.97
N ALA A 243 12.41 4.48 -8.74
CA ALA A 243 12.05 3.15 -8.24
C ALA A 243 12.99 2.05 -8.75
N SER A 244 13.41 1.15 -7.86
CA SER A 244 14.05 -0.12 -8.22
C SER A 244 14.09 -1.13 -7.07
N GLY A 245 13.89 -2.41 -7.42
CA GLY A 245 14.13 -3.53 -6.51
C GLY A 245 13.31 -3.46 -5.21
N GLY A 246 12.05 -3.01 -5.30
CA GLY A 246 11.18 -2.83 -4.13
C GLY A 246 11.56 -1.65 -3.24
N LEU A 247 12.37 -0.71 -3.73
CA LEU A 247 12.63 0.59 -3.10
C LEU A 247 12.20 1.68 -4.08
N PHE A 248 11.50 2.70 -3.59
CA PHE A 248 11.30 3.93 -4.34
C PHE A 248 11.43 5.17 -3.46
N SER A 249 11.73 6.31 -4.08
CA SER A 249 11.69 7.63 -3.44
C SER A 249 10.44 8.38 -3.84
N THR A 250 10.02 9.33 -3.00
CA THR A 250 8.88 10.21 -3.30
C THR A 250 8.93 11.45 -2.45
N GLU A 251 8.49 12.60 -2.98
CA GLU A 251 8.10 13.70 -2.11
C GLU A 251 6.96 13.24 -1.19
N MET A 252 7.07 13.54 0.11
CA MET A 252 6.12 13.06 1.11
C MET A 252 4.65 13.42 0.85
N GLN A 253 4.40 14.54 0.18
CA GLN A 253 3.06 15.14 0.01
C GLN A 253 2.44 14.79 -1.35
N ASN A 254 3.18 14.08 -2.20
CA ASN A 254 2.81 13.91 -3.60
C ASN A 254 2.19 12.54 -3.84
N ARG A 255 0.90 12.40 -3.51
CA ARG A 255 0.13 11.16 -3.66
C ARG A 255 0.30 10.51 -5.04
N GLY A 256 0.25 11.28 -6.12
CA GLY A 256 0.36 10.70 -7.47
C GLY A 256 1.76 10.15 -7.77
N THR A 257 2.82 10.79 -7.26
CA THR A 257 4.16 10.18 -7.29
C THR A 257 4.19 8.89 -6.46
N ILE A 258 3.67 8.89 -5.23
CA ILE A 258 3.62 7.68 -4.39
C ILE A 258 2.94 6.53 -5.14
N MET A 259 1.80 6.82 -5.79
CA MET A 259 1.12 5.83 -6.61
C MET A 259 1.98 5.39 -7.79
N HIS A 260 2.46 6.30 -8.63
CA HIS A 260 3.30 5.97 -9.79
C HIS A 260 4.48 5.07 -9.43
N GLU A 261 5.24 5.47 -8.41
CA GLU A 261 6.45 4.76 -7.99
C GLU A 261 6.12 3.44 -7.27
N SER A 262 4.99 3.36 -6.55
CA SER A 262 4.46 2.07 -6.06
C SER A 262 4.09 1.12 -7.21
N GLY A 263 3.62 1.68 -8.34
CA GLY A 263 3.38 0.97 -9.59
C GLY A 263 4.57 0.14 -10.02
N HIS A 264 5.73 0.79 -10.07
CA HIS A 264 7.00 0.15 -10.38
C HIS A 264 7.45 -0.80 -9.26
N ALA A 265 7.54 -0.30 -8.03
CA ALA A 265 8.24 -1.00 -6.95
C ALA A 265 7.47 -2.20 -6.38
N LEU A 266 6.14 -2.16 -6.38
CA LEU A 266 5.30 -3.20 -5.78
C LEU A 266 4.66 -4.10 -6.81
N TYR A 267 4.38 -3.59 -8.02
CA TYR A 267 3.56 -4.31 -9.00
C TYR A 267 4.28 -4.57 -10.33
N ASP A 268 5.53 -4.13 -10.47
CA ASP A 268 6.36 -4.23 -11.69
C ASP A 268 5.68 -3.61 -12.94
N LEU A 269 4.94 -2.52 -12.77
CA LEU A 269 4.41 -1.76 -13.91
C LEU A 269 5.53 -1.00 -14.61
N ALA A 270 5.48 -0.91 -15.93
CA ALA A 270 6.38 -0.07 -16.71
C ALA A 270 5.84 1.36 -16.89
N ASP A 271 6.71 2.32 -17.18
CA ASP A 271 6.29 3.68 -17.53
C ASP A 271 5.50 3.68 -18.85
N GLU A 272 4.47 4.52 -18.95
CA GLU A 272 3.63 4.63 -20.14
C GLU A 272 3.81 5.96 -20.91
N TYR A 273 4.66 6.87 -20.44
CA TYR A 273 5.03 8.09 -21.18
C TYR A 273 6.27 7.89 -22.03
N GLY A 274 6.36 8.55 -23.19
CA GLY A 274 7.34 8.22 -24.24
C GLY A 274 8.84 8.40 -23.92
N SER A 275 9.19 9.06 -22.81
CA SER A 275 10.58 9.19 -22.33
C SER A 275 10.88 8.31 -21.11
N GLY A 276 9.92 7.47 -20.71
CA GLY A 276 10.05 6.58 -19.57
C GLY A 276 10.85 5.32 -19.89
N VAL A 277 10.92 4.41 -18.91
CA VAL A 277 11.54 3.10 -19.08
C VAL A 277 10.46 2.06 -19.40
N HIS A 278 10.63 1.38 -20.53
CA HIS A 278 9.63 0.45 -21.05
C HIS A 278 10.14 -0.99 -21.04
N TRP A 279 9.31 -1.92 -20.57
CA TRP A 279 9.51 -3.37 -20.66
C TRP A 279 8.16 -4.09 -20.73
N GLU A 280 8.16 -5.35 -21.16
CA GLU A 280 6.98 -6.21 -21.18
C GLU A 280 7.10 -7.26 -20.09
N GLU A 281 6.21 -7.20 -19.10
CA GLU A 281 6.05 -8.25 -18.10
C GLU A 281 5.48 -9.54 -18.72
N THR A 282 5.88 -10.70 -18.19
CA THR A 282 5.40 -11.99 -18.74
C THR A 282 3.91 -12.20 -18.52
N ASN A 283 3.41 -11.81 -17.34
CA ASN A 283 2.02 -11.98 -16.95
C ASN A 283 1.36 -10.62 -16.78
N TYR A 284 0.27 -10.39 -17.52
CA TYR A 284 -0.52 -9.17 -17.50
C TYR A 284 0.31 -7.88 -17.67
N PRO A 285 1.11 -7.74 -18.75
CA PRO A 285 1.88 -6.52 -18.98
C PRO A 285 0.98 -5.30 -19.18
N ASN A 286 1.52 -4.11 -18.90
CA ASN A 286 0.92 -2.82 -19.27
C ASN A 286 1.55 -2.19 -20.54
N ASN A 287 2.72 -2.70 -20.97
CA ASN A 287 3.43 -2.24 -22.16
C ASN A 287 3.74 -3.39 -23.13
N TRP A 288 3.81 -3.07 -24.42
CA TRP A 288 4.13 -4.01 -25.49
C TRP A 288 5.15 -3.42 -26.48
N PRO A 289 6.08 -4.24 -27.02
CA PRO A 289 7.13 -3.77 -27.93
C PRO A 289 6.65 -3.59 -29.38
N THR A 290 5.41 -3.95 -29.69
CA THR A 290 4.83 -3.76 -31.04
C THR A 290 3.34 -3.42 -30.96
N LEU A 291 2.87 -2.63 -31.93
CA LEU A 291 1.45 -2.30 -32.07
C LEU A 291 0.59 -3.56 -32.20
N ALA A 292 1.06 -4.56 -32.94
CA ALA A 292 0.32 -5.81 -33.15
C ALA A 292 0.12 -6.59 -31.83
N ASN A 293 1.13 -6.62 -30.95
CA ASN A 293 1.01 -7.25 -29.63
C ASN A 293 0.04 -6.49 -28.73
N ALA A 294 0.12 -5.16 -28.67
CA ALA A 294 -0.82 -4.34 -27.92
C ALA A 294 -2.26 -4.53 -28.41
N GLN A 295 -2.48 -4.50 -29.73
CA GLN A 295 -3.78 -4.74 -30.35
C GLN A 295 -4.33 -6.14 -30.03
N ALA A 296 -3.47 -7.16 -30.04
CA ALA A 296 -3.85 -8.51 -29.67
C ALA A 296 -4.26 -8.59 -28.18
N ALA A 297 -3.49 -7.95 -27.30
CA ALA A 297 -3.78 -7.87 -25.86
C ALA A 297 -5.09 -7.13 -25.57
N GLY A 298 -5.43 -6.10 -26.36
CA GLY A 298 -6.69 -5.36 -26.24
C GLY A 298 -7.93 -6.26 -26.26
N ASN A 299 -7.91 -7.38 -27.01
CA ASN A 299 -9.02 -8.34 -27.05
C ASN A 299 -9.21 -9.12 -25.72
N ASN A 300 -8.20 -9.17 -24.86
CA ASN A 300 -8.21 -10.00 -23.64
C ASN A 300 -8.79 -9.28 -22.42
N TYR A 301 -9.05 -7.96 -22.50
CA TYR A 301 -9.57 -7.16 -21.40
C TYR A 301 -11.10 -6.95 -21.45
N GLY A 302 -11.81 -7.78 -22.23
CA GLY A 302 -13.27 -7.76 -22.32
C GLY A 302 -13.81 -6.41 -22.77
N SER A 303 -14.74 -5.83 -22.00
CA SER A 303 -15.31 -4.52 -22.32
C SER A 303 -14.45 -3.33 -21.88
N CYS A 304 -13.35 -3.56 -21.16
CA CYS A 304 -12.54 -2.44 -20.67
C CYS A 304 -11.57 -1.88 -21.72
N LYS A 305 -11.04 -2.74 -22.59
CA LYS A 305 -10.16 -2.33 -23.68
C LYS A 305 -10.53 -3.04 -24.98
N SER A 306 -10.02 -2.47 -26.06
CA SER A 306 -10.19 -2.92 -27.43
C SER A 306 -8.86 -2.77 -28.18
N PRO A 307 -8.69 -3.45 -29.32
CA PRO A 307 -7.50 -3.26 -30.15
C PRO A 307 -7.26 -1.80 -30.57
N SER A 308 -8.33 -1.00 -30.72
CA SER A 308 -8.20 0.41 -31.09
C SER A 308 -7.62 1.32 -30.01
N ASP A 309 -7.55 0.85 -28.76
CA ASP A 309 -6.95 1.62 -27.66
C ASP A 309 -5.42 1.55 -27.67
N ALA A 310 -4.82 0.71 -28.51
CA ALA A 310 -3.38 0.59 -28.63
C ALA A 310 -2.78 1.88 -29.23
N THR A 311 -1.96 2.56 -28.44
CA THR A 311 -1.28 3.79 -28.84
C THR A 311 0.22 3.66 -28.61
N GLU A 312 1.00 4.33 -29.47
CA GLU A 312 2.44 4.45 -29.28
C GLU A 312 2.75 5.43 -28.15
N MET A 313 3.73 5.09 -27.34
CA MET A 313 4.25 5.92 -26.26
C MET A 313 5.19 6.99 -26.82
N GLY A 314 4.64 8.11 -27.26
CA GLY A 314 5.40 9.17 -27.91
C GLY A 314 6.03 8.68 -29.22
N THR A 315 7.36 8.51 -29.22
CA THR A 315 8.13 7.97 -30.36
C THR A 315 9.09 6.85 -29.93
N SER A 316 8.77 6.19 -28.81
CA SER A 316 9.64 5.18 -28.18
C SER A 316 9.67 3.84 -28.94
N GLY A 317 8.73 3.60 -29.86
CA GLY A 317 8.51 2.28 -30.46
C GLY A 317 7.81 1.27 -29.53
N TRP A 318 7.42 1.69 -28.32
CA TRP A 318 6.61 0.90 -27.39
C TRP A 318 5.15 1.35 -27.41
N TYR A 319 4.25 0.45 -27.01
CA TYR A 319 2.81 0.67 -27.05
C TYR A 319 2.14 0.34 -25.71
N HIS A 320 1.08 1.06 -25.34
CA HIS A 320 0.20 0.74 -24.22
C HIS A 320 -1.27 0.75 -24.65
N LEU A 321 -2.14 0.27 -23.77
CA LEU A 321 -3.60 0.31 -23.94
C LEU A 321 -4.27 1.32 -23.00
N CYS A 322 -3.52 1.85 -22.04
CA CYS A 322 -4.06 2.74 -21.02
C CYS A 322 -4.51 4.09 -21.58
N VAL A 323 -5.44 4.75 -20.90
CA VAL A 323 -5.90 6.10 -21.20
C VAL A 323 -4.80 7.12 -20.90
N SER A 324 -4.87 8.29 -21.53
CA SER A 324 -3.85 9.34 -21.42
C SER A 324 -3.66 9.90 -20.00
N ASN A 325 -4.62 9.67 -19.10
CA ASN A 325 -4.55 10.04 -17.69
C ASN A 325 -4.43 8.79 -16.81
N CYS A 326 -3.78 7.72 -17.27
CA CYS A 326 -3.44 6.61 -16.40
C CYS A 326 -2.27 7.01 -15.49
N GLN A 327 -2.24 6.47 -14.27
CA GLN A 327 -1.17 6.72 -13.30
C GLN A 327 0.23 6.35 -13.80
N MET A 328 0.37 5.45 -14.78
CA MET A 328 1.67 5.14 -15.39
C MET A 328 2.00 6.04 -16.59
N VAL A 329 1.02 6.77 -17.16
CA VAL A 329 1.23 7.78 -18.21
C VAL A 329 1.55 9.14 -17.59
N THR A 330 0.92 9.47 -16.47
CA THR A 330 1.07 10.75 -15.78
C THR A 330 1.44 10.53 -14.32
N SER A 331 2.46 11.24 -13.82
CA SER A 331 2.88 11.24 -12.41
C SER A 331 2.67 12.61 -11.75
N GLY A 332 2.89 12.68 -10.44
CA GLY A 332 2.87 13.93 -9.67
C GLY A 332 1.50 14.36 -9.13
N LEU A 333 1.33 15.68 -8.92
CA LEU A 333 0.19 16.25 -8.18
C LEU A 333 -1.18 16.08 -8.86
N THR A 334 -1.21 15.76 -10.16
CA THR A 334 -2.48 15.54 -10.86
C THR A 334 -2.91 14.10 -10.61
N HIS A 335 -3.78 13.90 -9.63
CA HIS A 335 -4.24 12.57 -9.24
C HIS A 335 -4.95 11.86 -10.39
N THR A 336 -4.49 10.65 -10.68
CA THR A 336 -5.13 9.76 -11.64
C THR A 336 -5.32 8.37 -11.04
N GLU A 337 -5.94 7.48 -11.80
CA GLU A 337 -6.18 6.10 -11.40
C GLU A 337 -5.32 5.16 -12.25
N TYR A 338 -5.10 3.95 -11.75
CA TYR A 338 -4.61 2.88 -12.61
C TYR A 338 -5.67 2.52 -13.64
N ASP A 339 -5.26 2.25 -14.88
CA ASP A 339 -6.17 1.78 -15.92
C ASP A 339 -6.14 0.24 -16.02
N CYS A 340 -7.01 -0.36 -16.82
CA CYS A 340 -7.28 -1.80 -16.82
C CYS A 340 -6.07 -2.72 -16.96
N PRO A 341 -5.09 -2.46 -17.85
CA PRO A 341 -3.86 -3.24 -17.88
C PRO A 341 -3.11 -3.19 -16.54
N CYS A 342 -2.90 -1.98 -16.00
CA CYS A 342 -2.27 -1.77 -14.69
C CYS A 342 -3.04 -2.47 -13.57
N LYS A 343 -4.37 -2.29 -13.52
CA LYS A 343 -5.27 -2.93 -12.55
C LYS A 343 -5.15 -4.46 -12.59
N SER A 344 -5.08 -5.04 -13.79
CA SER A 344 -4.95 -6.49 -13.95
C SER A 344 -3.60 -7.01 -13.43
N ARG A 345 -2.50 -6.27 -13.69
CA ARG A 345 -1.19 -6.59 -13.13
C ARG A 345 -1.19 -6.49 -11.61
N ILE A 346 -1.72 -5.39 -11.04
CA ILE A 346 -1.83 -5.21 -9.59
C ILE A 346 -2.56 -6.39 -8.96
N THR A 347 -3.71 -6.79 -9.52
CA THR A 347 -4.45 -7.96 -9.05
C THR A 347 -3.64 -9.25 -9.14
N TYR A 348 -2.93 -9.47 -10.24
CA TYR A 348 -2.05 -10.62 -10.39
C TYR A 348 -0.96 -10.63 -9.31
N THR A 349 -0.24 -9.52 -9.12
CA THR A 349 0.87 -9.45 -8.15
C THR A 349 0.36 -9.60 -6.72
N VAL A 350 -0.80 -9.04 -6.38
CA VAL A 350 -1.40 -9.21 -5.06
C VAL A 350 -1.77 -10.66 -4.77
N LEU A 351 -2.40 -11.34 -5.74
CA LEU A 351 -2.75 -12.74 -5.58
C LEU A 351 -1.53 -13.65 -5.57
N ASP A 352 -0.51 -13.36 -6.38
CA ASP A 352 0.74 -14.12 -6.38
C ASP A 352 1.47 -13.97 -5.04
N ASN A 353 1.52 -12.76 -4.46
CA ASN A 353 2.10 -12.53 -3.15
C ASN A 353 1.37 -13.32 -2.05
N ALA A 354 0.04 -13.33 -2.06
CA ALA A 354 -0.77 -14.02 -1.05
C ALA A 354 -0.74 -15.56 -1.12
N ILE A 355 -0.21 -16.15 -2.20
CA ILE A 355 -0.15 -17.60 -2.40
C ILE A 355 1.23 -18.18 -2.04
N ASN A 356 2.27 -17.34 -2.01
CA ASN A 356 3.67 -17.75 -1.88
C ASN A 356 4.17 -17.74 -0.44
#